data_AF-A0A3L7YAR8-F1
#
_entry.id   AF-A0A3L7YAR8-F1
#
_cell.length_a   1.000
_cell.length_b   1.000
_cell.length_c   1.000
_cell.angle_alpha   90.00
_cell.angle_beta   90.00
_cell.angle_gamma   90.00
#
_symmetry.space_group_name_H-M   'P 1'
#
loop_
_entity.id
_entity.type
_entity.pdbx_description
1 polymer ?
#
loop_
_entity_poly.entity_id
_entity_poly.type
_entity_poly.pdbx_seq_one_letter_code
_entity_poly.pdbx_strand_id
1 'polypeptide(L)' 'KWNFTKFLVAPDGRTVKRYAPQTSPESIRGDIEAALPVPSH' A
#
# COMPACT_ATOMS: atom_id res chain seq x y z
N LYS A 1 -11.32 -17.19 -12.48
CA LYS A 1 -11.53 -16.29 -11.32
C LYS A 1 -10.25 -15.49 -11.12
N TRP A 2 -10.27 -14.21 -11.50
CA TRP A 2 -9.09 -13.36 -11.42
C TRP A 2 -8.85 -12.96 -9.95
N ASN A 3 -7.65 -13.17 -9.41
CA ASN A 3 -7.29 -12.75 -8.05
C ASN A 3 -6.63 -11.37 -8.11
N PHE A 4 -7.29 -10.35 -7.55
CA PHE A 4 -6.77 -8.98 -7.43
C PHE A 4 -5.99 -8.81 -6.13
N THR A 5 -4.78 -9.35 -6.06
CA THR A 5 -3.86 -9.08 -4.95
C THR A 5 -3.28 -7.67 -5.09
N LYS A 6 -3.37 -6.86 -4.04
CA LYS A 6 -2.89 -5.47 -4.05
C LYS A 6 -1.56 -5.38 -3.32
N PHE A 7 -0.67 -4.51 -3.78
CA PHE A 7 0.67 -4.34 -3.20
C PHE A 7 0.89 -2.86 -2.91
N LEU A 8 1.34 -2.54 -1.70
CA LEU A 8 1.83 -1.21 -1.35
C LEU A 8 3.34 -1.17 -1.57
N VAL A 9 3.80 -0.24 -2.40
CA VAL A 9 5.20 -0.04 -2.73
C VAL A 9 5.60 1.35 -2.29
N ALA A 10 6.69 1.44 -1.53
CA ALA A 10 7.27 2.69 -1.07
C ALA A 10 7.88 3.47 -2.26
N PRO A 11 8.10 4.79 -2.11
CA PRO A 11 8.79 5.60 -3.13
C PRO A 11 10.18 5.06 -3.48
N ASP A 12 10.85 4.41 -2.53
CA ASP A 12 12.17 3.76 -2.68
C ASP A 12 12.11 2.45 -3.48
N GLY A 13 10.93 2.06 -3.99
CA GLY A 13 10.70 0.81 -4.73
C GLY A 13 10.54 -0.43 -3.86
N ARG A 14 10.62 -0.30 -2.53
CA ARG A 14 10.46 -1.42 -1.58
C ARG A 14 9.00 -1.78 -1.39
N THR A 15 8.67 -3.07 -1.44
CA THR A 15 7.31 -3.52 -1.09
C THR A 15 7.11 -3.39 0.41
N VAL A 16 6.14 -2.58 0.82
CA VAL A 16 5.81 -2.33 2.23
C VAL A 16 4.84 -3.40 2.73
N LYS A 17 3.80 -3.70 1.95
CA LYS A 17 2.70 -4.57 2.39
C LYS A 17 1.98 -5.21 1.21
N ARG A 18 1.35 -6.36 1.46
CA ARG A 18 0.52 -7.09 0.50
C ARG A 18 -0.88 -7.25 1.05
N TYR A 19 -1.89 -7.06 0.22
CA TYR A 19 -3.29 -7.16 0.60
C TYR A 19 -4.01 -8.24 -0.19
N ALA A 20 -4.83 -8.99 0.51
CA ALA A 20 -5.71 -9.97 -0.08
C ALA A 20 -6.73 -9.28 -1.02
N PRO A 21 -7.28 -10.00 -2.01
CA PRO A 21 -8.30 -9.46 -2.89
C PRO A 21 -9.56 -8.97 -2.17
N GLN A 22 -9.89 -9.56 -1.02
CA GLN A 22 -11.01 -9.15 -0.17
C GLN A 22 -10.75 -7.87 0.64
N THR A 23 -9.50 -7.39 0.70
CA THR A 23 -9.20 -6.14 1.41
C THR A 23 -9.78 -4.94 0.66
N SER A 24 -10.63 -4.20 1.36
CA SER A 24 -11.22 -2.95 0.87
C SER A 24 -10.17 -1.87 0.68
N PRO A 25 -10.25 -1.06 -0.40
CA PRO A 25 -9.32 0.02 -0.66
C PRO A 25 -9.32 1.09 0.44
N GLU A 26 -10.43 1.27 1.13
CA GLU A 26 -10.60 2.24 2.22
C GLU A 26 -9.65 1.96 3.39
N SER A 27 -9.47 0.69 3.75
CA SER A 27 -8.51 0.28 4.80
C SER A 27 -7.06 0.48 4.38
N ILE A 28 -6.76 0.51 3.08
CA ILE A 28 -5.40 0.69 2.56
C ILE A 28 -4.96 2.16 2.64
N ARG A 29 -5.91 3.10 2.70
CA ARG A 29 -5.63 4.54 2.69
C ARG A 29 -4.67 4.97 3.82
N GLY A 30 -4.93 4.53 5.05
CA GLY A 30 -4.07 4.86 6.19
C GLY A 30 -2.66 4.28 6.07
N ASP A 31 -2.53 3.06 5.53
CA ASP A 31 -1.22 2.46 5.25
C ASP A 31 -0.47 3.24 4.15
N ILE A 32 -1.17 3.79 3.14
CA ILE A 32 -0.56 4.64 2.11
C ILE A 32 -0.05 5.94 2.71
N GLU A 33 -0.86 6.62 3.52
CA GLU A 33 -0.49 7.88 4.17
C GLU A 33 0.73 7.69 5.09
N ALA A 34 0.78 6.58 5.83
CA ALA A 34 1.94 6.23 6.65
C ALA A 34 3.19 5.88 5.83
N ALA A 35 3.03 5.42 4.59
CA ALA A 35 4.14 5.11 3.69
C ALA A 35 4.65 6.31 2.90
N LEU A 36 4.00 7.49 3.01
CA LEU A 36 4.48 8.70 2.38
C LEU A 36 5.80 9.13 3.04
N PRO A 37 6.78 9.59 2.24
CA PRO A 37 8.02 10.10 2.79
C PRO A 37 7.70 11.36 3.60
N VAL A 38 8.23 11.43 4.82
CA VAL A 38 8.21 12.69 5.57
C VAL A 38 8.98 13.73 4.76
N PRO A 39 8.47 14.97 4.64
CA PRO A 39 9.21 16.01 3.94
C PRO A 39 10.52 16.25 4.68
N SER A 40 11.62 15.78 4.08
CA SER A 40 12.97 16.12 4.50
C SER A 40 13.18 17.60 4.16
N HIS A 41 13.08 18.46 5.18
CA HIS A 41 13.52 19.85 5.08
C HIS A 41 15.06 19.90 5.12
#